data_AF-A0A2N1QA60-F1
#
_entry.id   AF-A0A2N1QA60-F1
#
_cell.length_a   1.000
_cell.length_b   1.000
_cell.length_c   1.000
_cell.angle_alpha   90.00
_cell.angle_beta   90.00
_cell.angle_gamma   90.00
#
_symmetry.space_group_name_H-M   'P 1'
#
loop_
_entity.id
_entity.type
_entity.pdbx_description
1 polymer ?
#
loop_
_entity_poly.entity_id
_entity_poly.type
_entity_poly.pdbx_seq_one_letter_code
_entity_poly.pdbx_strand_id
1 'polypeptide(L)'
;MKNYLIYLIKTKWLQTLIIAFIPTLIFVLSIMVNIRRFYNINIVSYYNHYSAPTIFFTALIFMMIIIPIIVIFRMSIFRNSKDVDLYYSLPISRKNLLFTQLLFGFIQLVTIWSVMFLSGLLVFTILSNGYFYTGMLLLGYLTVIFYIAVIYGITSFLFLRGNTIVDGIAFIIIFNTACLFISWFFVQNIFRAFSLTEAFAYNPYYSVSLIFQHFIYYSLPNQTNLFRGINRENIAAVILNTSGFTLLSSLGYYLSFKFIKNEKTEQIGRISTSKFGYVSLIPINLFFGISSIYFITLSVTWVPVSVLAAAGFIGFFIMRRSVRLRWIDVISVIAPIILSIIMMNIIHAYN
;
A
#
# COMPACT_ATOMS: atom_id res chain seq x y z
N MET A 1 -19.29 -4.93 22.49
CA MET A 1 -18.09 -5.19 21.65
C MET A 1 -17.92 -6.66 21.34
N LYS A 2 -17.68 -7.53 22.35
CA LYS A 2 -17.52 -8.98 22.15
C LYS A 2 -18.63 -9.63 21.32
N ASN A 3 -19.90 -9.39 21.67
CA ASN A 3 -21.04 -9.96 20.95
C ASN A 3 -21.12 -9.50 19.49
N TYR A 4 -20.75 -8.25 19.21
CA TYR A 4 -20.71 -7.73 17.84
C TYR A 4 -19.55 -8.29 17.03
N LEU A 5 -18.37 -8.48 17.64
CA LEU A 5 -17.26 -9.18 17.01
C LEU A 5 -17.64 -10.62 16.65
N ILE A 6 -18.26 -11.35 17.58
CA ILE A 6 -18.74 -12.72 17.35
C ILE A 6 -19.77 -12.74 16.23
N TYR A 7 -20.67 -11.76 16.18
CA TYR A 7 -21.63 -11.60 15.09
C TYR A 7 -20.93 -11.40 13.74
N LEU A 8 -19.92 -10.53 13.66
CA LEU A 8 -19.14 -10.31 12.43
C LEU A 8 -18.42 -11.57 11.98
N ILE A 9 -17.81 -12.31 12.92
CA ILE A 9 -17.19 -13.60 12.62
C ILE A 9 -18.25 -14.54 12.04
N LYS A 10 -19.36 -14.79 12.74
CA LYS A 10 -20.39 -15.73 12.25
C LYS A 10 -20.97 -15.37 10.87
N THR A 11 -21.17 -14.08 10.60
CA THR A 11 -21.89 -13.64 9.40
C THR A 11 -20.99 -13.33 8.21
N LYS A 12 -19.73 -12.91 8.45
CA LYS A 12 -18.83 -12.43 7.39
C LYS A 12 -17.60 -13.32 7.20
N TRP A 13 -17.48 -14.43 7.92
CA TRP A 13 -16.35 -15.36 7.75
C TRP A 13 -16.32 -16.03 6.37
N LEU A 14 -17.48 -16.34 5.79
CA LEU A 14 -17.56 -16.90 4.45
C LEU A 14 -16.89 -15.98 3.41
N GLN A 15 -17.08 -14.67 3.55
CA GLN A 15 -16.40 -13.68 2.71
C GLN A 15 -14.87 -13.75 2.88
N THR A 16 -14.37 -13.90 4.11
CA THR A 16 -12.94 -14.09 4.37
C THR A 16 -12.42 -15.34 3.67
N LEU A 17 -13.14 -16.46 3.76
CA LEU A 17 -12.74 -17.73 3.15
C LEU A 17 -12.65 -17.62 1.63
N ILE A 18 -13.65 -16.99 0.98
CA ILE A 18 -13.65 -16.80 -0.48
C ILE A 18 -12.46 -15.92 -0.91
N ILE A 19 -12.23 -14.80 -0.20
CA ILE A 19 -11.12 -13.88 -0.50
C ILE A 19 -9.76 -14.53 -0.21
N ALA A 20 -9.67 -15.46 0.75
CA ALA A 20 -8.45 -16.21 1.02
C ALA A 20 -8.21 -17.31 -0.04
N PHE A 21 -9.26 -17.99 -0.47
CA PHE A 21 -9.17 -19.18 -1.32
C PHE A 21 -8.59 -18.88 -2.70
N ILE A 22 -9.09 -17.83 -3.39
CA ILE A 22 -8.68 -17.52 -4.76
C ILE A 22 -7.19 -17.17 -4.86
N PRO A 23 -6.65 -16.21 -4.08
CA PRO A 23 -5.22 -15.88 -4.10
C PRO A 23 -4.34 -17.05 -3.65
N THR A 24 -4.81 -17.82 -2.66
CA THR A 24 -4.08 -19.02 -2.18
C THR A 24 -3.94 -20.04 -3.29
N LEU A 25 -5.04 -20.35 -4.00
CA LEU A 25 -5.03 -21.31 -5.10
C LEU A 25 -4.09 -20.84 -6.21
N ILE A 26 -4.18 -19.58 -6.63
CA ILE A 26 -3.32 -19.03 -7.69
C ILE A 26 -1.84 -19.07 -7.24
N PHE A 27 -1.56 -18.70 -5.99
CA PHE A 27 -0.21 -18.73 -5.45
C PHE A 27 0.38 -20.15 -5.40
N VAL A 28 -0.37 -21.11 -4.86
CA VAL A 28 0.04 -22.52 -4.78
C VAL A 28 0.25 -23.10 -6.17
N LEU A 29 -0.66 -22.87 -7.12
CA LEU A 29 -0.48 -23.30 -8.51
C LEU A 29 0.75 -22.67 -9.14
N SER A 30 1.02 -21.40 -8.86
CA SER A 30 2.22 -20.71 -9.36
C SER A 30 3.50 -21.36 -8.84
N ILE A 31 3.52 -21.86 -7.61
CA ILE A 31 4.63 -22.65 -7.06
C ILE A 31 4.75 -24.00 -7.81
N MET A 32 3.64 -24.72 -7.98
CA MET A 32 3.63 -26.03 -8.66
C MET A 32 4.12 -25.94 -10.11
N VAL A 33 3.72 -24.91 -10.86
CA VAL A 33 4.16 -24.70 -12.25
C VAL A 33 5.67 -24.40 -12.32
N ASN A 34 6.20 -23.67 -11.34
CA ASN A 34 7.61 -23.31 -11.30
C ASN A 34 8.53 -24.41 -10.75
N ILE A 35 8.00 -25.60 -10.44
CA ILE A 35 8.77 -26.69 -9.83
C ILE A 35 10.04 -27.06 -10.61
N ARG A 36 9.99 -26.99 -11.96
CA ARG A 36 11.15 -27.33 -12.81
C ARG A 36 12.34 -26.41 -12.60
N ARG A 37 12.11 -25.14 -12.20
CA ARG A 37 13.20 -24.21 -11.85
C ARG A 37 13.88 -24.59 -10.53
N PHE A 38 13.15 -25.26 -9.64
CA PHE A 38 13.65 -25.74 -8.35
C PHE A 38 14.23 -27.16 -8.40
N TYR A 39 13.93 -27.94 -9.44
CA TYR A 39 14.37 -29.35 -9.61
C TYR A 39 15.48 -29.56 -10.66
N ASN A 40 15.61 -28.70 -11.68
CA ASN A 40 16.68 -28.80 -12.70
C ASN A 40 18.06 -28.33 -12.17
N ILE A 41 18.42 -28.70 -10.95
CA ILE A 41 19.79 -28.70 -10.46
C ILE A 41 20.38 -30.07 -10.82
N ASN A 42 20.69 -30.26 -12.11
CA ASN A 42 21.38 -31.47 -12.55
C ASN A 42 22.79 -31.51 -11.92
N ILE A 43 23.11 -32.67 -11.37
CA ILE A 43 24.29 -33.10 -10.59
C ILE A 43 25.67 -32.85 -11.27
N VAL A 44 25.71 -32.29 -12.49
CA VAL A 44 26.94 -32.17 -13.31
C VAL A 44 27.54 -30.75 -13.33
N SER A 45 26.84 -29.74 -12.80
CA SER A 45 27.39 -28.39 -12.71
C SER A 45 27.78 -28.07 -11.26
N TYR A 46 29.09 -28.19 -11.02
CA TYR A 46 29.79 -27.77 -9.79
C TYR A 46 29.64 -26.24 -9.50
N TYR A 47 28.86 -25.52 -10.31
CA TYR A 47 28.60 -24.08 -10.25
C TYR A 47 27.08 -23.74 -10.32
N ASN A 48 26.18 -24.70 -10.05
CA ASN A 48 24.74 -24.47 -10.15
C ASN A 48 24.22 -23.52 -9.07
N HIS A 49 23.88 -22.31 -9.51
CA HIS A 49 23.21 -21.29 -8.72
C HIS A 49 21.76 -21.71 -8.48
N TYR A 50 21.43 -22.06 -7.24
CA TYR A 50 20.04 -22.18 -6.83
C TYR A 50 19.35 -20.83 -7.01
N SER A 51 18.28 -20.80 -7.80
CA SER A 51 17.47 -19.58 -7.91
C SER A 51 16.70 -19.37 -6.62
N ALA A 52 16.87 -18.20 -6.00
CA ALA A 52 16.11 -17.82 -4.81
C ALA A 52 14.61 -18.00 -5.03
N PRO A 53 13.81 -18.39 -4.00
CA PRO A 53 12.38 -18.64 -4.14
C PRO A 53 11.58 -17.33 -4.25
N THR A 54 11.87 -16.55 -5.29
CA THR A 54 11.23 -15.27 -5.63
C THR A 54 9.74 -15.42 -5.95
N ILE A 55 9.26 -16.64 -6.17
CA ILE A 55 7.83 -16.92 -6.32
C ILE A 55 7.02 -16.44 -5.11
N PHE A 56 7.59 -16.39 -3.91
CA PHE A 56 6.91 -15.87 -2.72
C PHE A 56 6.55 -14.37 -2.83
N PHE A 57 7.15 -13.60 -3.74
CA PHE A 57 6.73 -12.22 -4.01
C PHE A 57 5.31 -12.14 -4.60
N THR A 58 4.80 -13.18 -5.25
CA THR A 58 3.41 -13.15 -5.75
C THR A 58 2.41 -13.05 -4.59
N ALA A 59 2.71 -13.66 -3.45
CA ALA A 59 1.89 -13.55 -2.24
C ALA A 59 1.87 -12.11 -1.70
N LEU A 60 3.01 -11.39 -1.75
CA LEU A 60 3.06 -9.97 -1.41
C LEU A 60 2.20 -9.13 -2.35
N ILE A 61 2.28 -9.35 -3.66
CA ILE A 61 1.47 -8.64 -4.66
C ILE A 61 -0.03 -8.83 -4.38
N PHE A 62 -0.46 -10.06 -4.07
CA PHE A 62 -1.86 -10.29 -3.67
C PHE A 62 -2.24 -9.50 -2.42
N MET A 63 -1.38 -9.42 -1.40
CA MET A 63 -1.64 -8.60 -0.22
C MET A 63 -1.75 -7.11 -0.53
N MET A 64 -1.01 -6.58 -1.52
CA MET A 64 -1.14 -5.20 -1.97
C MET A 64 -2.57 -4.88 -2.44
N ILE A 65 -3.23 -5.86 -3.08
CA ILE A 65 -4.59 -5.72 -3.62
C ILE A 65 -5.63 -5.99 -2.54
N ILE A 66 -5.43 -7.03 -1.72
CA ILE A 66 -6.40 -7.50 -0.73
C ILE A 66 -6.57 -6.49 0.42
N ILE A 67 -5.50 -5.83 0.87
CA ILE A 67 -5.59 -4.87 1.98
C ILE A 67 -6.61 -3.74 1.69
N PRO A 68 -6.51 -2.99 0.56
CA PRO A 68 -7.53 -2.03 0.17
C PRO A 68 -8.94 -2.63 0.07
N ILE A 69 -9.09 -3.82 -0.52
CA ILE A 69 -10.40 -4.48 -0.69
C ILE A 69 -11.05 -4.74 0.67
N ILE A 70 -10.31 -5.29 1.64
CA ILE A 70 -10.84 -5.53 2.99
C ILE A 70 -11.20 -4.21 3.68
N VAL A 71 -10.36 -3.17 3.57
CA VAL A 71 -10.67 -1.84 4.10
C VAL A 71 -11.97 -1.32 3.52
N ILE A 72 -12.14 -1.36 2.20
CA ILE A 72 -13.36 -0.90 1.52
C ILE A 72 -14.57 -1.66 2.05
N PHE A 73 -14.51 -2.99 2.14
CA PHE A 73 -15.64 -3.79 2.63
C PHE A 73 -15.97 -3.58 4.10
N ARG A 74 -14.99 -3.34 4.97
CA ARG A 74 -15.22 -3.16 6.40
C ARG A 74 -15.66 -1.74 6.73
N MET A 75 -15.03 -0.76 6.09
CA MET A 75 -15.25 0.65 6.40
C MET A 75 -16.38 1.27 5.58
N SER A 76 -16.84 0.61 4.50
CA SER A 76 -18.01 1.06 3.71
C SER A 76 -19.26 1.27 4.56
N ILE A 77 -19.40 0.52 5.65
CA ILE A 77 -20.44 0.65 6.67
C ILE A 77 -20.60 2.10 7.16
N PHE A 78 -19.49 2.84 7.30
CA PHE A 78 -19.52 4.23 7.75
C PHE A 78 -19.82 5.24 6.64
N ARG A 79 -19.95 4.78 5.39
CA ARG A 79 -20.02 5.61 4.18
C ARG A 79 -21.17 5.25 3.24
N ASN A 80 -21.92 4.18 3.53
CA ASN A 80 -23.09 3.78 2.77
C ASN A 80 -24.35 4.44 3.34
N SER A 81 -24.97 5.36 2.60
CA SER A 81 -26.17 6.07 3.04
C SER A 81 -27.35 5.16 3.34
N LYS A 82 -27.44 3.99 2.70
CA LYS A 82 -28.53 3.03 2.90
C LYS A 82 -28.49 2.33 4.26
N ASP A 83 -27.29 2.17 4.81
CA ASP A 83 -27.11 1.38 6.03
C ASP A 83 -26.89 2.27 7.27
N VAL A 84 -26.71 3.57 7.07
CA VAL A 84 -26.49 4.59 8.10
C VAL A 84 -27.51 4.47 9.23
N ASP A 85 -28.80 4.46 8.91
CA ASP A 85 -29.87 4.45 9.92
C ASP A 85 -29.88 3.15 10.74
N LEU A 86 -29.64 2.01 10.07
CA LEU A 86 -29.50 0.72 10.73
C LEU A 86 -28.32 0.73 11.71
N TYR A 87 -27.18 1.26 11.30
CA TYR A 87 -25.98 1.29 12.15
C TYR A 87 -26.07 2.27 13.30
N TYR A 88 -26.76 3.41 13.13
CA TYR A 88 -26.96 4.37 14.20
C TYR A 88 -28.02 3.92 15.22
N SER A 89 -28.89 2.96 14.86
CA SER A 89 -29.82 2.34 15.81
C SER A 89 -29.18 1.31 16.76
N LEU A 90 -27.94 0.87 16.48
CA LEU A 90 -27.27 -0.12 17.33
C LEU A 90 -26.88 0.50 18.69
N PRO A 91 -27.08 -0.21 19.82
CA PRO A 91 -26.70 0.24 21.16
C PRO A 91 -25.18 0.08 21.41
N ILE A 92 -24.35 0.58 20.47
CA ILE A 92 -22.89 0.50 20.51
C ILE A 92 -22.32 1.87 20.18
N SER A 93 -21.35 2.34 20.97
CA SER A 93 -20.67 3.61 20.69
C SER A 93 -19.90 3.55 19.37
N ARG A 94 -19.87 4.67 18.62
CA ARG A 94 -19.19 4.76 17.32
C ARG A 94 -17.71 4.35 17.36
N LYS A 95 -17.01 4.70 18.46
CA LYS A 95 -15.62 4.29 18.69
C LYS A 95 -15.49 2.78 18.81
N ASN A 96 -16.37 2.16 19.60
CA ASN A 96 -16.36 0.73 19.82
C ASN A 96 -16.74 -0.03 18.54
N LEU A 97 -17.64 0.53 17.74
CA LEU A 97 -18.00 0.01 16.43
C LEU A 97 -16.81 0.07 15.47
N LEU A 98 -16.16 1.23 15.33
CA LEU A 98 -14.95 1.40 14.51
C LEU A 98 -13.84 0.45 14.96
N PHE A 99 -13.59 0.36 16.27
CA PHE A 99 -12.58 -0.55 16.81
C PHE A 99 -12.88 -2.00 16.45
N THR A 100 -14.14 -2.42 16.56
CA THR A 100 -14.54 -3.79 16.26
C THR A 100 -14.38 -4.10 14.77
N GLN A 101 -14.72 -3.15 13.88
CA GLN A 101 -14.50 -3.30 12.43
C GLN A 101 -13.01 -3.32 12.08
N LEU A 102 -12.20 -2.46 12.69
CA LEU A 102 -10.75 -2.45 12.51
C LEU A 102 -10.13 -3.77 12.94
N LEU A 103 -10.45 -4.23 14.17
CA LEU A 103 -9.94 -5.48 14.71
C LEU A 103 -10.36 -6.68 13.87
N PHE A 104 -11.63 -6.76 13.46
CA PHE A 104 -12.11 -7.85 12.62
C PHE A 104 -11.42 -7.84 11.25
N GLY A 105 -11.31 -6.69 10.58
CA GLY A 105 -10.59 -6.60 9.30
C GLY A 105 -9.11 -6.96 9.41
N PHE A 106 -8.45 -6.61 10.52
CA PHE A 106 -7.08 -7.05 10.78
C PHE A 106 -6.99 -8.58 10.96
N ILE A 107 -7.89 -9.19 11.74
CA ILE A 107 -7.97 -10.65 11.87
C ILE A 107 -8.21 -11.31 10.50
N GLN A 108 -9.07 -10.74 9.66
CA GLN A 108 -9.30 -11.25 8.30
C GLN A 108 -8.01 -11.22 7.47
N LEU A 109 -7.28 -10.10 7.47
CA LEU A 109 -6.04 -9.96 6.72
C LEU A 109 -4.94 -10.90 7.20
N VAL A 110 -4.75 -11.03 8.52
CA VAL A 110 -3.81 -12.00 9.09
C VAL A 110 -4.21 -13.41 8.69
N THR A 111 -5.50 -13.77 8.78
CA THR A 111 -5.98 -15.11 8.37
C THR A 111 -5.71 -15.38 6.89
N ILE A 112 -6.03 -14.44 6.01
CA ILE A 112 -5.78 -14.56 4.56
C ILE A 112 -4.29 -14.75 4.30
N TRP A 113 -3.44 -13.93 4.92
CA TRP A 113 -1.98 -14.04 4.79
C TRP A 113 -1.46 -15.37 5.31
N SER A 114 -1.90 -15.82 6.48
CA SER A 114 -1.51 -17.10 7.08
C SER A 114 -1.89 -18.27 6.19
N VAL A 115 -3.14 -18.33 5.71
CA VAL A 115 -3.59 -19.43 4.84
C VAL A 115 -2.81 -19.45 3.53
N MET A 116 -2.67 -18.29 2.87
CA MET A 116 -1.94 -18.18 1.61
C MET A 116 -0.46 -18.52 1.76
N PHE A 117 0.21 -17.94 2.76
CA PHE A 117 1.65 -18.14 2.95
C PHE A 117 1.97 -19.55 3.43
N LEU A 118 1.25 -20.08 4.43
CA LEU A 118 1.56 -21.39 5.01
C LEU A 118 1.24 -22.54 4.05
N SER A 119 0.15 -22.44 3.26
CA SER A 119 -0.13 -23.43 2.21
C SER A 119 0.94 -23.40 1.11
N GLY A 120 1.35 -22.21 0.67
CA GLY A 120 2.46 -22.05 -0.28
C GLY A 120 3.78 -22.58 0.28
N LEU A 121 4.09 -22.31 1.55
CA LEU A 121 5.28 -22.84 2.24
C LEU A 121 5.24 -24.36 2.33
N LEU A 122 4.11 -24.94 2.70
CA LEU A 122 3.95 -26.40 2.77
C LEU A 122 4.22 -27.05 1.42
N VAL A 123 3.55 -26.57 0.36
CA VAL A 123 3.74 -27.09 -1.00
C VAL A 123 5.18 -26.89 -1.44
N PHE A 124 5.76 -25.71 -1.24
CA PHE A 124 7.15 -25.44 -1.57
C PHE A 124 8.11 -26.39 -0.84
N THR A 125 7.88 -26.67 0.45
CA THR A 125 8.76 -27.53 1.25
C THR A 125 8.70 -28.98 0.77
N ILE A 126 7.51 -29.49 0.44
CA ILE A 126 7.33 -30.84 -0.15
C ILE A 126 8.03 -30.91 -1.51
N LEU A 127 7.79 -29.95 -2.39
CA LEU A 127 8.32 -29.96 -3.76
C LEU A 127 9.84 -29.74 -3.81
N SER A 128 10.41 -29.05 -2.82
CA SER A 128 11.86 -28.82 -2.70
C SER A 128 12.58 -29.86 -1.85
N ASN A 129 11.90 -30.91 -1.38
CA ASN A 129 12.44 -31.93 -0.47
C ASN A 129 13.15 -31.33 0.77
N GLY A 130 12.68 -30.18 1.27
CA GLY A 130 13.26 -29.52 2.44
C GLY A 130 14.67 -28.94 2.24
N TYR A 131 15.10 -28.71 1.00
CA TYR A 131 16.44 -28.21 0.69
C TYR A 131 16.70 -26.77 1.18
N PHE A 132 15.66 -25.95 1.36
CA PHE A 132 15.77 -24.55 1.78
C PHE A 132 15.59 -24.40 3.29
N TYR A 133 16.22 -23.37 3.88
CA TYR A 133 16.00 -22.99 5.27
C TYR A 133 14.64 -22.33 5.45
N THR A 134 13.61 -23.15 5.68
CA THR A 134 12.22 -22.72 5.86
C THR A 134 12.04 -21.73 7.02
N GLY A 135 12.89 -21.78 8.05
CA GLY A 135 12.90 -20.82 9.16
C GLY A 135 13.08 -19.37 8.72
N MET A 136 13.91 -19.12 7.70
CA MET A 136 14.08 -17.77 7.14
C MET A 136 12.82 -17.27 6.45
N LEU A 137 12.14 -18.14 5.69
CA LEU A 137 10.86 -17.81 5.07
C LEU A 137 9.79 -17.47 6.14
N LEU A 138 9.81 -18.18 7.27
CA LEU A 138 8.91 -17.91 8.39
C LEU A 138 9.19 -16.55 9.07
N LEU A 139 10.45 -16.11 9.16
CA LEU A 139 10.78 -14.75 9.57
C LEU A 139 10.21 -13.73 8.58
N GLY A 140 10.33 -13.99 7.28
CA GLY A 140 9.67 -13.22 6.23
C GLY A 140 8.16 -13.10 6.48
N TYR A 141 7.48 -14.19 6.80
CA TYR A 141 6.06 -14.21 7.16
C TYR A 141 5.70 -13.28 8.32
N LEU A 142 6.49 -13.29 9.41
CA LEU A 142 6.26 -12.42 10.56
C LEU A 142 6.45 -10.94 10.21
N THR A 143 7.44 -10.62 9.38
CA THR A 143 7.64 -9.23 8.94
C THR A 143 6.44 -8.70 8.15
N VAL A 144 5.85 -9.53 7.28
CA VAL A 144 4.67 -9.12 6.50
C VAL A 144 3.46 -8.88 7.41
N ILE A 145 3.27 -9.66 8.48
CA ILE A 145 2.19 -9.40 9.46
C ILE A 145 2.31 -7.99 10.08
N PHE A 146 3.53 -7.60 10.46
CA PHE A 146 3.78 -6.26 10.97
C PHE A 146 3.39 -5.19 9.94
N TYR A 147 3.81 -5.35 8.68
CA TYR A 147 3.46 -4.40 7.62
C TYR A 147 1.98 -4.41 7.26
N ILE A 148 1.27 -5.54 7.37
CA ILE A 148 -0.18 -5.58 7.24
C ILE A 148 -0.82 -4.60 8.22
N ALA A 149 -0.39 -4.58 9.48
CA ALA A 149 -0.92 -3.64 10.48
C ALA A 149 -0.65 -2.18 10.11
N VAL A 150 0.56 -1.89 9.61
CA VAL A 150 0.97 -0.55 9.18
C VAL A 150 0.11 -0.06 8.00
N ILE A 151 0.06 -0.84 6.93
CA ILE A 151 -0.63 -0.48 5.68
C ILE A 151 -2.14 -0.42 5.90
N TYR A 152 -2.70 -1.37 6.66
CA TYR A 152 -4.11 -1.38 7.02
C TYR A 152 -4.53 -0.11 7.77
N GLY A 153 -3.68 0.42 8.66
CA GLY A 153 -3.97 1.65 9.39
C GLY A 153 -4.03 2.89 8.49
N ILE A 154 -3.05 3.04 7.60
CA ILE A 154 -2.99 4.15 6.65
C ILE A 154 -4.18 4.10 5.69
N THR A 155 -4.43 2.94 5.09
CA THR A 155 -5.52 2.75 4.12
C THR A 155 -6.90 2.93 4.77
N SER A 156 -7.11 2.41 5.99
CA SER A 156 -8.34 2.64 6.76
C SER A 156 -8.56 4.11 7.06
N PHE A 157 -7.52 4.83 7.49
CA PHE A 157 -7.60 6.25 7.76
C PHE A 157 -8.02 7.04 6.51
N LEU A 158 -7.33 6.82 5.38
CA LEU A 158 -7.62 7.50 4.11
C LEU A 158 -9.04 7.23 3.64
N PHE A 159 -9.48 5.96 3.69
CA PHE A 159 -10.84 5.60 3.31
C PHE A 159 -11.88 6.34 4.16
N LEU A 160 -11.66 6.38 5.47
CA LEU A 160 -12.54 7.10 6.42
C LEU A 160 -12.48 8.61 6.26
N ARG A 161 -11.60 9.20 5.43
CA ARG A 161 -11.66 10.64 5.14
C ARG A 161 -12.65 10.97 4.02
N GLY A 162 -13.04 10.00 3.20
CA GLY A 162 -14.09 10.17 2.20
C GLY A 162 -15.46 10.22 2.86
N ASN A 163 -16.39 10.99 2.31
CA ASN A 163 -17.80 11.04 2.70
C ASN A 163 -18.65 10.00 1.93
N THR A 164 -18.09 9.41 0.88
CA THR A 164 -18.68 8.30 0.11
C THR A 164 -17.67 7.19 -0.12
N ILE A 165 -18.16 5.99 -0.46
CA ILE A 165 -17.31 4.83 -0.78
C ILE A 165 -16.38 5.16 -1.96
N VAL A 166 -16.92 5.80 -3.01
CA VAL A 166 -16.14 6.19 -4.19
C VAL A 166 -15.01 7.16 -3.83
N ASP A 167 -15.30 8.17 -3.01
CA ASP A 167 -14.27 9.12 -2.55
C ASP A 167 -13.20 8.44 -1.69
N GLY A 168 -13.60 7.50 -0.81
CA GLY A 168 -12.66 6.72 -0.02
C GLY A 168 -11.71 5.87 -0.88
N ILE A 169 -12.23 5.25 -1.95
CA ILE A 169 -11.42 4.50 -2.93
C ILE A 169 -10.47 5.45 -3.67
N ALA A 170 -10.98 6.59 -4.14
CA ALA A 170 -10.18 7.60 -4.82
C ALA A 170 -9.03 8.11 -3.92
N PHE A 171 -9.26 8.31 -2.62
CA PHE A 171 -8.21 8.74 -1.70
C PHE A 171 -7.10 7.71 -1.53
N ILE A 172 -7.44 6.41 -1.49
CA ILE A 172 -6.42 5.35 -1.46
C ILE A 172 -5.58 5.38 -2.74
N ILE A 173 -6.22 5.50 -3.91
CA ILE A 173 -5.52 5.50 -5.20
C ILE A 173 -4.61 6.73 -5.31
N ILE A 174 -5.15 7.93 -5.09
CA ILE A 174 -4.42 9.20 -5.20
C ILE A 174 -3.28 9.28 -4.17
N PHE A 175 -3.44 8.68 -2.99
CA PHE A 175 -2.36 8.57 -2.01
C PHE A 175 -1.23 7.66 -2.50
N ASN A 176 -1.55 6.48 -3.06
CA ASN A 176 -0.53 5.59 -3.60
C ASN A 176 0.21 6.24 -4.78
N THR A 177 -0.49 6.96 -5.66
CA THR A 177 0.17 7.72 -6.74
C THR A 177 1.03 8.86 -6.17
N ALA A 178 0.61 9.50 -5.08
CA ALA A 178 1.42 10.52 -4.40
C ALA A 178 2.73 9.93 -3.89
N CYS A 179 2.67 8.77 -3.24
CA CYS A 179 3.86 8.04 -2.80
C CYS A 179 4.82 7.74 -3.96
N LEU A 180 4.30 7.36 -5.14
CA LEU A 180 5.11 7.14 -6.33
C LEU A 180 5.84 8.43 -6.79
N PHE A 181 5.11 9.54 -6.94
CA PHE A 181 5.73 10.79 -7.38
C PHE A 181 6.69 11.38 -6.36
N ILE A 182 6.36 11.29 -5.06
CA ILE A 182 7.25 11.71 -3.97
C ILE A 182 8.54 10.89 -4.02
N SER A 183 8.41 9.56 -4.10
CA SER A 183 9.55 8.65 -4.18
C SER A 183 10.46 9.00 -5.35
N TRP A 184 9.88 9.15 -6.55
CA TRP A 184 10.62 9.50 -7.75
C TRP A 184 11.35 10.83 -7.61
N PHE A 185 10.66 11.87 -7.14
CA PHE A 185 11.26 13.18 -6.90
C PHE A 185 12.48 13.08 -5.97
N PHE A 186 12.35 12.44 -4.82
CA PHE A 186 13.44 12.35 -3.85
C PHE A 186 14.62 11.53 -4.39
N VAL A 187 14.34 10.44 -5.12
CA VAL A 187 15.38 9.61 -5.74
C VAL A 187 16.23 10.41 -6.72
N GLN A 188 15.59 11.17 -7.62
CA GLN A 188 16.33 11.94 -8.63
C GLN A 188 17.12 13.11 -8.02
N ASN A 189 16.61 13.75 -6.97
CA ASN A 189 17.15 15.01 -6.46
C ASN A 189 18.07 14.86 -5.25
N ILE A 190 17.67 14.06 -4.26
CA ILE A 190 18.33 14.01 -2.95
C ILE A 190 19.04 12.69 -2.79
N PHE A 191 18.37 11.57 -3.11
CA PHE A 191 18.89 10.27 -2.75
C PHE A 191 19.95 9.70 -3.69
N ARG A 192 20.07 10.21 -4.92
CA ARG A 192 21.26 9.93 -5.78
C ARG A 192 22.57 10.28 -5.08
N ALA A 193 22.60 11.35 -4.28
CA ALA A 193 23.77 11.72 -3.48
C ALA A 193 24.09 10.70 -2.37
N PHE A 194 23.10 9.90 -1.97
CA PHE A 194 23.20 8.85 -0.95
C PHE A 194 23.11 7.44 -1.54
N SER A 195 23.41 7.28 -2.83
CA SER A 195 23.35 6.00 -3.55
C SER A 195 21.99 5.27 -3.52
N LEU A 196 20.88 5.89 -3.10
CA LEU A 196 19.55 5.28 -3.19
C LEU A 196 18.91 5.64 -4.53
N THR A 197 18.94 4.69 -5.46
CA THR A 197 18.42 4.85 -6.83
C THR A 197 17.04 4.22 -7.03
N GLU A 198 16.44 3.67 -5.98
CA GLU A 198 15.20 2.89 -6.08
C GLU A 198 13.97 3.78 -6.22
N ALA A 199 13.35 3.78 -7.40
CA ALA A 199 12.18 4.61 -7.76
C ALA A 199 10.98 4.49 -6.81
N PHE A 200 10.89 3.43 -6.02
CA PHE A 200 9.80 3.14 -5.08
C PHE A 200 10.19 3.29 -3.60
N ALA A 201 11.35 3.88 -3.28
CA ALA A 201 11.85 4.05 -1.91
C ALA A 201 10.85 4.69 -0.93
N TYR A 202 9.96 5.58 -1.38
CA TYR A 202 8.92 6.20 -0.53
C TYR A 202 7.53 5.59 -0.75
N ASN A 203 7.44 4.27 -0.59
CA ASN A 203 6.20 3.51 -0.68
C ASN A 203 6.06 2.58 0.54
N PRO A 204 4.86 2.40 1.12
CA PRO A 204 4.67 1.52 2.28
C PRO A 204 5.01 0.04 2.01
N TYR A 205 5.07 -0.37 0.74
CA TYR A 205 5.44 -1.72 0.30
C TYR A 205 6.94 -1.91 0.04
N TYR A 206 7.75 -0.84 0.06
CA TYR A 206 9.17 -0.91 -0.25
C TYR A 206 10.00 -1.63 0.81
N SER A 207 9.84 -1.24 2.07
CA SER A 207 10.63 -1.85 3.16
C SER A 207 10.27 -3.32 3.35
N VAL A 208 8.98 -3.67 3.22
CA VAL A 208 8.56 -5.07 3.30
C VAL A 208 9.11 -5.89 2.14
N SER A 209 9.17 -5.37 0.91
CA SER A 209 9.73 -6.12 -0.21
C SER A 209 11.22 -6.39 -0.03
N LEU A 210 12.01 -5.40 0.41
CA LEU A 210 13.44 -5.57 0.67
C LEU A 210 13.75 -6.50 1.84
N ILE A 211 13.04 -6.36 2.96
CA ILE A 211 13.21 -7.24 4.12
C ILE A 211 12.80 -8.67 3.76
N PHE A 212 11.70 -8.83 3.02
CA PHE A 212 11.26 -10.15 2.57
C PHE A 212 12.22 -10.76 1.56
N GLN A 213 12.78 -9.95 0.65
CA GLN A 213 13.82 -10.36 -0.29
C GLN A 213 15.06 -10.89 0.45
N HIS A 214 15.47 -10.19 1.51
CA HIS A 214 16.57 -10.61 2.36
C HIS A 214 16.32 -12.03 2.90
N PHE A 215 15.17 -12.27 3.53
CA PHE A 215 14.82 -13.59 4.06
C PHE A 215 14.70 -14.67 2.97
N ILE A 216 14.17 -14.34 1.80
CA ILE A 216 14.14 -15.23 0.64
C ILE A 216 15.56 -15.65 0.24
N TYR A 217 16.51 -14.72 0.14
CA TYR A 217 17.88 -15.06 -0.21
C TYR A 217 18.54 -15.90 0.88
N TYR A 218 18.42 -15.53 2.16
CA TYR A 218 18.99 -16.29 3.27
C TYR A 218 18.35 -17.66 3.49
N SER A 219 17.27 -18.00 2.77
CA SER A 219 16.74 -19.36 2.73
C SER A 219 17.57 -20.36 1.91
N LEU A 220 18.53 -19.88 1.09
CA LEU A 220 19.40 -20.70 0.25
C LEU A 220 20.55 -21.35 1.06
N PRO A 221 20.84 -22.66 0.88
CA PRO A 221 21.89 -23.35 1.65
C PRO A 221 23.32 -23.03 1.21
N ASN A 222 23.56 -22.77 -0.08
CA ASN A 222 24.90 -22.48 -0.62
C ASN A 222 25.01 -21.01 -1.03
N GLN A 223 24.99 -20.09 -0.07
CA GLN A 223 25.27 -18.70 -0.35
C GLN A 223 26.78 -18.47 -0.53
N THR A 224 27.23 -18.32 -1.77
CA THR A 224 28.49 -17.59 -2.01
C THR A 224 28.27 -16.11 -1.67
N ASN A 225 29.27 -15.46 -1.05
CA ASN A 225 29.31 -14.03 -0.65
C ASN A 225 28.94 -12.99 -1.75
N LEU A 226 28.55 -13.43 -2.94
CA LEU A 226 28.18 -12.62 -4.11
C LEU A 226 26.79 -12.00 -4.02
N PHE A 227 25.86 -12.55 -3.23
CA PHE A 227 24.55 -11.94 -2.99
C PHE A 227 24.57 -11.18 -1.67
N ARG A 228 25.09 -9.95 -1.69
CA ARG A 228 24.86 -8.99 -0.60
C ARG A 228 23.36 -8.71 -0.52
N GLY A 229 22.65 -9.43 0.35
CA GLY A 229 21.35 -9.00 0.87
C GLY A 229 21.46 -7.57 1.40
N ILE A 230 20.35 -6.82 1.33
CA ILE A 230 20.21 -5.38 1.68
C ILE A 230 21.57 -4.68 1.85
N ASN A 231 22.10 -4.11 0.76
CA ASN A 231 23.31 -3.30 0.81
C ASN A 231 23.24 -2.34 2.02
N ARG A 232 24.37 -2.07 2.69
CA ARG A 232 24.41 -1.19 3.88
C ARG A 232 23.69 0.14 3.65
N GLU A 233 23.76 0.65 2.43
CA GLU A 233 23.07 1.86 1.96
C GLU A 233 21.54 1.73 2.02
N ASN A 234 20.99 0.57 1.66
CA ASN A 234 19.55 0.31 1.69
C ASN A 234 18.99 0.13 3.11
N ILE A 235 19.83 -0.21 4.10
CA ILE A 235 19.37 -0.38 5.49
C ILE A 235 18.83 0.94 6.04
N ALA A 236 19.53 2.06 5.80
CA ALA A 236 19.08 3.37 6.24
C ALA A 236 17.73 3.75 5.61
N ALA A 237 17.57 3.50 4.30
CA ALA A 237 16.31 3.73 3.59
C ALA A 237 15.16 2.88 4.14
N VAL A 238 15.42 1.59 4.41
CA VAL A 238 14.45 0.69 5.04
C VAL A 238 14.04 1.22 6.42
N ILE A 239 14.98 1.63 7.25
CA ILE A 239 14.68 2.17 8.60
C ILE A 239 13.85 3.45 8.51
N LEU A 240 14.25 4.40 7.65
CA LEU A 240 13.53 5.67 7.47
C LEU A 240 12.11 5.45 6.93
N ASN A 241 11.96 4.57 5.94
CA ASN A 241 10.65 4.23 5.38
C ASN A 241 9.77 3.51 6.42
N THR A 242 10.32 2.50 7.12
CA THR A 242 9.59 1.76 8.18
C THR A 242 9.13 2.70 9.29
N SER A 243 10.03 3.54 9.81
CA SER A 243 9.71 4.49 10.88
C SER A 243 8.70 5.56 10.43
N GLY A 244 8.85 6.08 9.22
CA GLY A 244 7.90 7.04 8.64
C GLY A 244 6.49 6.46 8.49
N PHE A 245 6.36 5.28 7.89
CA PHE A 245 5.03 4.68 7.67
C PHE A 245 4.41 4.10 8.94
N THR A 246 5.20 3.61 9.89
CA THR A 246 4.67 3.21 11.22
C THR A 246 4.14 4.41 11.99
N LEU A 247 4.83 5.55 11.93
CA LEU A 247 4.36 6.80 12.51
C LEU A 247 3.07 7.29 11.82
N LEU A 248 3.03 7.29 10.48
CA LEU A 248 1.82 7.65 9.71
C LEU A 248 0.64 6.73 10.02
N SER A 249 0.89 5.42 10.16
CA SER A 249 -0.14 4.45 10.53
C SER A 249 -0.66 4.67 11.94
N SER A 250 0.23 4.90 12.91
CA SER A 250 -0.12 5.20 14.30
C SER A 250 -0.95 6.48 14.40
N LEU A 251 -0.54 7.54 13.69
CA LEU A 251 -1.32 8.77 13.56
C LEU A 251 -2.66 8.52 12.86
N GLY A 252 -2.68 7.69 11.82
CA GLY A 252 -3.91 7.33 11.09
C GLY A 252 -4.94 6.64 12.00
N TYR A 253 -4.52 5.66 12.80
CA TYR A 253 -5.39 5.04 13.81
C TYR A 253 -5.87 6.06 14.84
N TYR A 254 -4.97 6.85 15.42
CA TYR A 254 -5.30 7.86 16.42
C TYR A 254 -6.29 8.91 15.89
N LEU A 255 -6.05 9.42 14.69
CA LEU A 255 -6.91 10.42 14.04
C LEU A 255 -8.26 9.82 13.63
N SER A 256 -8.33 8.55 13.22
CA SER A 256 -9.60 7.84 12.99
C SER A 256 -10.43 7.76 14.28
N PHE A 257 -9.79 7.30 15.37
CA PHE A 257 -10.03 7.62 16.79
C PHE A 257 -10.78 8.92 17.09
N LYS A 258 -10.12 10.00 16.71
CA LYS A 258 -10.50 11.36 17.10
C LYS A 258 -11.66 11.86 16.25
N PHE A 259 -11.60 11.66 14.94
CA PHE A 259 -12.57 12.22 14.00
C PHE A 259 -13.91 11.51 14.01
N ILE A 260 -13.96 10.18 14.24
CA ILE A 260 -15.24 9.44 14.22
C ILE A 260 -16.26 9.92 15.27
N LYS A 261 -15.77 10.54 16.37
CA LYS A 261 -16.62 11.18 17.37
C LYS A 261 -17.33 12.42 16.85
N ASN A 262 -16.65 13.19 16.01
CA ASN A 262 -17.06 14.53 15.60
C ASN A 262 -17.76 14.54 14.23
N GLU A 263 -17.71 13.42 13.50
CA GLU A 263 -18.35 13.29 12.20
C GLU A 263 -19.88 13.29 12.32
N LYS A 264 -20.53 14.24 11.64
CA LYS A 264 -21.99 14.31 11.54
C LYS A 264 -22.47 13.31 10.49
N THR A 265 -23.56 12.62 10.79
CA THR A 265 -24.16 11.59 9.91
C THR A 265 -24.63 12.19 8.58
N GLU A 266 -25.10 13.44 8.61
CA GLU A 266 -25.51 14.21 7.43
C GLU A 266 -24.43 14.41 6.38
N GLN A 267 -23.15 14.24 6.73
CA GLN A 267 -22.05 14.38 5.79
C GLN A 267 -21.91 13.15 4.88
N ILE A 268 -22.47 12.00 5.28
CA ILE A 268 -22.42 10.77 4.49
C ILE A 268 -23.23 10.96 3.20
N GLY A 269 -22.64 10.61 2.06
CA GLY A 269 -23.25 10.83 0.74
C GLY A 269 -22.94 12.19 0.11
N ARG A 270 -22.54 13.20 0.91
CA ARG A 270 -22.19 14.54 0.43
C ARG A 270 -20.77 14.59 -0.17
N ILE A 271 -20.42 15.74 -0.74
CA ILE A 271 -19.08 16.00 -1.31
C ILE A 271 -18.03 15.91 -0.19
N SER A 272 -16.93 15.22 -0.48
CA SER A 272 -15.80 15.06 0.44
C SER A 272 -14.92 16.30 0.48
N THR A 273 -14.96 17.05 1.58
CA THR A 273 -14.15 18.27 1.79
C THR A 273 -13.01 18.08 2.80
N SER A 274 -12.59 16.82 3.02
CA SER A 274 -11.51 16.52 3.98
C SER A 274 -10.19 17.16 3.56
N LYS A 275 -9.47 17.75 4.52
CA LYS A 275 -8.11 18.27 4.33
C LYS A 275 -7.11 17.18 3.95
N PHE A 276 -7.40 15.91 4.24
CA PHE A 276 -6.57 14.74 3.87
C PHE A 276 -7.10 14.03 2.61
N GLY A 277 -7.98 14.68 1.86
CA GLY A 277 -8.58 14.16 0.62
C GLY A 277 -8.10 14.91 -0.61
N TYR A 278 -8.98 15.09 -1.60
CA TYR A 278 -8.68 15.75 -2.88
C TYR A 278 -7.93 17.09 -2.73
N VAL A 279 -8.34 17.91 -1.76
CA VAL A 279 -7.80 19.27 -1.55
C VAL A 279 -6.30 19.28 -1.23
N SER A 280 -5.74 18.24 -0.62
CA SER A 280 -4.29 18.13 -0.38
C SER A 280 -3.63 17.14 -1.33
N LEU A 281 -4.26 16.00 -1.58
CA LEU A 281 -3.66 14.92 -2.33
C LEU A 281 -3.46 15.29 -3.81
N ILE A 282 -4.39 16.02 -4.44
CA ILE A 282 -4.22 16.45 -5.84
C ILE A 282 -3.05 17.45 -5.96
N PRO A 283 -2.98 18.54 -5.17
CA PRO A 283 -1.81 19.44 -5.19
C PRO A 283 -0.48 18.74 -4.98
N ILE A 284 -0.41 17.81 -4.03
CA ILE A 284 0.81 17.03 -3.75
C ILE A 284 1.22 16.21 -4.98
N ASN A 285 0.28 15.48 -5.60
CA ASN A 285 0.56 14.72 -6.82
C ASN A 285 1.04 15.62 -7.96
N LEU A 286 0.42 16.78 -8.16
CA LEU A 286 0.82 17.72 -9.21
C LEU A 286 2.21 18.27 -8.97
N PHE A 287 2.49 18.74 -7.75
CA PHE A 287 3.78 19.31 -7.38
C PHE A 287 4.91 18.30 -7.58
N PHE A 288 4.80 17.10 -6.99
CA PHE A 288 5.85 16.10 -7.08
C PHE A 288 5.91 15.43 -8.46
N GLY A 289 4.77 15.24 -9.12
CA GLY A 289 4.70 14.62 -10.45
C GLY A 289 5.35 15.46 -11.53
N ILE A 290 5.09 16.77 -11.56
CA ILE A 290 5.70 17.68 -12.55
C ILE A 290 7.18 17.85 -12.26
N SER A 291 7.55 17.99 -10.98
CA SER A 291 8.95 18.06 -10.56
C SER A 291 9.72 16.80 -10.99
N SER A 292 9.06 15.64 -10.95
CA SER A 292 9.65 14.36 -11.36
C SER A 292 9.90 14.24 -12.87
N ILE A 293 9.03 14.83 -13.69
CA ILE A 293 9.12 14.75 -15.16
C ILE A 293 10.25 15.62 -15.71
N TYR A 294 10.51 16.78 -15.10
CA TYR A 294 11.57 17.71 -15.51
C TYR A 294 12.94 17.01 -15.62
N PHE A 295 13.19 15.97 -14.82
CA PHE A 295 14.44 15.20 -14.84
C PHE A 295 14.55 14.17 -15.97
N ILE A 296 13.43 13.71 -16.54
CA ILE A 296 13.44 12.65 -17.57
C ILE A 296 13.88 13.24 -18.91
N THR A 297 13.40 14.44 -19.21
CA THR A 297 13.71 15.16 -20.44
C THR A 297 14.45 16.42 -20.01
N LEU A 298 15.73 16.57 -20.36
CA LEU A 298 16.58 17.76 -20.08
C LEU A 298 15.97 19.12 -20.52
N SER A 299 14.76 19.09 -21.07
CA SER A 299 13.84 20.20 -21.35
C SER A 299 12.44 19.83 -20.86
N VAL A 300 11.67 20.77 -20.29
CA VAL A 300 10.25 20.56 -19.97
C VAL A 300 9.50 20.15 -21.23
N THR A 301 9.07 18.89 -21.29
CA THR A 301 8.05 18.51 -22.26
C THR A 301 6.72 19.02 -21.73
N TRP A 302 6.14 20.00 -22.41
CA TRP A 302 4.85 20.59 -22.01
C TRP A 302 3.72 19.56 -22.03
N VAL A 303 3.85 18.49 -22.83
CA VAL A 303 2.84 17.43 -22.99
C VAL A 303 2.53 16.72 -21.66
N PRO A 304 3.49 16.08 -20.95
CA PRO A 304 3.22 15.50 -19.64
C PRO A 304 2.67 16.48 -18.59
N VAL A 305 3.13 17.74 -18.61
CA VAL A 305 2.63 18.80 -17.72
C VAL A 305 1.15 19.06 -18.00
N SER A 306 0.77 19.19 -19.27
CA SER A 306 -0.64 19.34 -19.68
C SER A 306 -1.48 18.12 -19.29
N VAL A 307 -0.95 16.90 -19.43
CA VAL A 307 -1.65 15.67 -19.03
C VAL A 307 -1.88 15.63 -17.52
N LEU A 308 -0.87 15.94 -16.71
CA LEU A 308 -1.02 16.00 -15.24
C LEU A 308 -1.96 17.13 -14.81
N ALA A 309 -1.87 18.31 -15.42
CA ALA A 309 -2.79 19.42 -15.14
C ALA A 309 -4.24 19.03 -15.48
N ALA A 310 -4.47 18.40 -16.63
CA ALA A 310 -5.78 17.88 -17.01
C ALA A 310 -6.28 16.82 -16.01
N ALA A 311 -5.44 15.88 -15.59
CA ALA A 311 -5.77 14.90 -14.56
C ALA A 311 -6.13 15.57 -13.22
N GLY A 312 -5.43 16.64 -12.84
CA GLY A 312 -5.74 17.46 -11.66
C GLY A 312 -7.13 18.08 -11.73
N PHE A 313 -7.47 18.72 -12.86
CA PHE A 313 -8.82 19.26 -13.08
C PHE A 313 -9.90 18.17 -13.10
N ILE A 314 -9.64 17.04 -13.74
CA ILE A 314 -10.55 15.87 -13.72
C ILE A 314 -10.78 15.39 -12.28
N GLY A 315 -9.74 15.31 -11.46
CA GLY A 315 -9.86 14.97 -10.04
C GLY A 315 -10.78 15.94 -9.28
N PHE A 316 -10.69 17.25 -9.56
CA PHE A 316 -11.58 18.24 -8.96
C PHE A 316 -13.01 18.18 -9.51
N PHE A 317 -13.21 17.83 -10.79
CA PHE A 317 -14.55 17.55 -11.33
C PHE A 317 -15.20 16.35 -10.65
N ILE A 318 -14.44 15.27 -10.42
CA ILE A 318 -14.89 14.09 -9.68
C ILE A 318 -15.28 14.49 -8.25
N MET A 319 -14.44 15.26 -7.55
CA MET A 319 -14.74 15.77 -6.21
C MET A 319 -16.05 16.57 -6.19
N ARG A 320 -16.24 17.49 -7.14
CA ARG A 320 -17.41 18.39 -7.19
C ARG A 320 -18.68 17.70 -7.67
N ARG A 321 -18.57 16.56 -8.37
CA ARG A 321 -19.66 15.93 -9.12
C ARG A 321 -20.35 16.92 -10.08
N SER A 322 -19.60 17.88 -10.57
CA SER A 322 -20.08 18.99 -11.38
C SER A 322 -18.93 19.59 -12.18
N VAL A 323 -19.25 20.14 -13.35
CA VAL A 323 -18.31 20.87 -14.22
C VAL A 323 -17.98 22.27 -13.65
N ARG A 324 -18.73 22.76 -12.65
CA ARG A 324 -18.49 24.07 -12.05
C ARG A 324 -17.33 24.01 -11.05
N LEU A 325 -16.17 24.53 -11.44
CA LEU A 325 -15.01 24.70 -10.56
C LEU A 325 -15.10 26.03 -9.80
N ARG A 326 -14.65 26.03 -8.55
CA ARG A 326 -14.43 27.27 -7.79
C ARG A 326 -13.02 27.78 -8.07
N TRP A 327 -12.81 29.09 -7.88
CA TRP A 327 -11.47 29.69 -7.96
C TRP A 327 -10.43 28.98 -7.08
N ILE A 328 -10.83 28.49 -5.91
CA ILE A 328 -9.96 27.71 -5.01
C ILE A 328 -9.51 26.39 -5.65
N ASP A 329 -10.37 25.73 -6.43
CA ASP A 329 -10.05 24.47 -7.11
C ASP A 329 -9.03 24.73 -8.23
N VAL A 330 -9.21 25.85 -8.97
CA VAL A 330 -8.28 26.30 -10.00
C VAL A 330 -6.91 26.64 -9.40
N ILE A 331 -6.87 27.40 -8.30
CA ILE A 331 -5.62 27.74 -7.59
C ILE A 331 -4.93 26.46 -7.09
N SER A 332 -5.70 25.48 -6.61
CA SER A 332 -5.18 24.20 -6.13
C SER A 332 -4.56 23.34 -7.25
N VAL A 333 -4.83 23.63 -8.53
CA VAL A 333 -4.15 23.01 -9.66
C VAL A 333 -2.98 23.87 -10.13
N ILE A 334 -3.20 25.17 -10.34
CA ILE A 334 -2.21 26.07 -10.95
C ILE A 334 -1.03 26.34 -10.00
N ALA A 335 -1.27 26.61 -8.71
CA ALA A 335 -0.20 26.98 -7.80
C ALA A 335 0.85 25.85 -7.62
N PRO A 336 0.48 24.58 -7.43
CA PRO A 336 1.45 23.48 -7.38
C PRO A 336 2.28 23.31 -8.66
N ILE A 337 1.70 23.58 -9.83
CA ILE A 337 2.40 23.53 -11.13
C ILE A 337 3.48 24.61 -11.15
N ILE A 338 3.12 25.86 -10.83
CA ILE A 338 4.05 26.99 -10.82
C ILE A 338 5.16 26.75 -9.79
N LEU A 339 4.80 26.34 -8.58
CA LEU A 339 5.77 26.03 -7.51
C LEU A 339 6.72 24.91 -7.92
N SER A 340 6.21 23.88 -8.61
CA SER A 340 7.04 22.80 -9.13
C SER A 340 8.05 23.30 -10.16
N ILE A 341 7.63 24.12 -11.13
CA ILE A 341 8.53 24.69 -12.14
C ILE A 341 9.61 25.56 -11.49
N ILE A 342 9.23 26.40 -10.53
CA ILE A 342 10.18 27.24 -9.77
C ILE A 342 11.20 26.36 -9.05
N MET A 343 10.72 25.35 -8.31
CA MET A 343 11.59 24.41 -7.59
C MET A 343 12.58 23.71 -8.53
N MET A 344 12.12 23.30 -9.72
CA MET A 344 12.99 22.64 -10.71
C MET A 344 14.07 23.55 -11.26
N ASN A 345 13.73 24.80 -11.59
CA ASN A 345 14.72 25.77 -12.04
C ASN A 345 15.77 26.04 -10.96
N ILE A 346 15.36 26.10 -9.68
CA ILE A 346 16.29 26.24 -8.56
C ILE A 346 17.22 25.04 -8.50
N ILE A 347 16.70 23.80 -8.50
CA ILE A 347 17.54 22.61 -8.41
C ILE A 347 18.49 22.49 -9.61
N HIS A 348 18.02 22.80 -10.82
CA HIS A 348 18.86 22.82 -12.03
C HIS A 348 19.95 23.92 -11.95
N ALA A 349 19.72 25.02 -11.26
CA ALA A 349 20.76 26.04 -11.10
C ALA A 349 21.89 25.61 -10.13
N TYR A 350 21.63 24.64 -9.25
CA TYR A 350 22.59 24.16 -8.24
C TYR A 350 23.31 22.86 -8.62
N ASN A 351 22.81 22.12 -9.61
CA ASN A 351 23.43 20.93 -10.19
C ASN A 351 24.17 21.30 -11.48
#